data_AF-A0A395J1F4-F1
#
_entry.id   AF-A0A395J1F4-F1
#
_cell.length_a   1.000
_cell.length_b   1.000
_cell.length_c   1.000
_cell.angle_alpha   90.00
_cell.angle_beta   90.00
_cell.angle_gamma   90.00
#
_symmetry.space_group_name_H-M   'P 1'
#
loop_
_entity.id
_entity.type
_entity.pdbx_description
1 polymer ?
#
loop_
_entity_poly.entity_id
_entity_poly.type
_entity_poly.pdbx_seq_one_letter_code
_entity_poly.pdbx_strand_id
1 'polypeptide(L)'
;MRTSNQDLDLSILRSSPPDGTELRQANQTFNKALADNDSLASPTRRYAKRMTRLVESQNAEIALLRKQLADAQEVIETRKKRTKGKRVKLQGQFVFSSEEVLKMVREAEEKT
;
A
#
# COMPACT_ATOMS: atom_id res chain seq x y z
N MET A 1 -34.31 5.72 -29.19
CA MET A 1 -34.62 6.09 -27.79
C MET A 1 -33.42 5.70 -26.94
N ARG A 2 -32.70 6.67 -26.35
CA ARG A 2 -31.56 6.41 -25.44
C ARG A 2 -32.13 6.19 -24.04
N THR A 3 -32.03 4.97 -23.51
CA THR A 3 -32.31 4.71 -22.09
C THR A 3 -31.16 5.28 -21.27
N SER A 4 -31.46 6.28 -20.46
CA SER A 4 -30.52 6.86 -19.51
C SER A 4 -30.07 5.79 -18.52
N ASN A 5 -28.76 5.52 -18.44
CA ASN A 5 -28.10 4.74 -17.38
C ASN A 5 -28.14 5.51 -16.04
N GLN A 6 -29.29 6.02 -15.61
CA GLN A 6 -29.41 6.92 -14.46
C GLN A 6 -29.67 6.19 -13.12
N ASP A 7 -29.90 4.88 -13.14
CA ASP A 7 -30.23 4.09 -11.92
C ASP A 7 -29.13 3.10 -11.48
N LEU A 8 -27.96 3.11 -12.11
CA LEU A 8 -26.83 2.28 -11.66
C LEU A 8 -26.02 3.07 -10.64
N ASP A 9 -26.04 2.63 -9.38
CA ASP A 9 -25.16 3.15 -8.35
C ASP A 9 -23.69 2.78 -8.66
N LEU A 10 -22.97 3.71 -9.28
CA LEU A 10 -21.55 3.57 -9.60
C LEU A 10 -20.63 3.94 -8.43
N SER A 11 -21.19 4.30 -7.26
CA SER A 11 -20.39 4.65 -6.08
C SER A 11 -19.46 3.51 -5.66
N ILE A 12 -19.92 2.26 -5.82
CA ILE A 12 -19.17 1.03 -5.53
C ILE A 12 -17.89 0.91 -6.38
N LEU A 13 -17.90 1.42 -7.62
CA LEU A 13 -16.72 1.40 -8.49
C LEU A 13 -15.67 2.44 -8.09
N ARG A 14 -16.08 3.46 -7.32
CA ARG A 14 -15.22 4.55 -6.86
C ARG A 14 -14.87 4.44 -5.38
N SER A 15 -15.55 3.57 -4.63
CA SER A 15 -15.29 3.36 -3.21
C SER A 15 -13.99 2.60 -2.99
N SER A 16 -13.31 2.92 -1.90
CA SER A 16 -12.18 2.12 -1.42
C SER A 16 -12.63 0.69 -1.10
N PRO A 17 -11.73 -0.31 -1.15
CA PRO A 17 -12.04 -1.66 -0.73
C PRO A 17 -12.59 -1.66 0.71
N PRO A 18 -13.61 -2.48 1.02
CA PRO A 18 -14.22 -2.50 2.34
C PRO A 18 -13.19 -2.88 3.41
N ASP A 19 -13.31 -2.26 4.59
CA ASP A 19 -12.49 -2.67 5.73
C ASP A 19 -12.79 -4.12 6.14
N GLY A 20 -11.84 -4.80 6.78
CA GLY A 20 -12.04 -6.18 7.22
C GLY A 20 -13.23 -6.35 8.17
N THR A 21 -13.54 -5.33 8.97
CA THR A 21 -14.71 -5.35 9.85
C THR A 21 -16.02 -5.20 9.07
N GLU A 22 -16.07 -4.25 8.14
CA GLU A 22 -17.21 -4.01 7.24
C GLU A 22 -17.50 -5.24 6.38
N LEU A 23 -16.47 -5.84 5.79
CA LEU A 23 -16.58 -7.04 4.98
C LEU A 23 -17.17 -8.20 5.79
N ARG A 24 -16.71 -8.42 7.02
CA ARG A 24 -17.23 -9.48 7.90
C ARG A 24 -18.70 -9.24 8.24
N GLN A 25 -19.09 -8.00 8.55
CA GLN A 25 -20.47 -7.65 8.86
C GLN A 25 -21.38 -7.84 7.64
N ALA A 26 -20.96 -7.36 6.46
CA ALA A 26 -21.70 -7.52 5.21
C ALA A 26 -21.89 -9.00 4.86
N ASN A 27 -20.83 -9.81 4.95
CA ASN A 27 -20.89 -11.24 4.71
C ASN A 27 -21.78 -11.97 5.73
N GLN A 28 -21.78 -11.54 7.00
CA GLN A 28 -22.66 -12.13 8.00
C GLN A 28 -24.13 -11.86 7.67
N THR A 29 -24.47 -10.63 7.30
CA THR A 29 -25.83 -10.26 6.88
C THR A 29 -26.25 -11.01 5.62
N PHE A 30 -25.38 -11.08 4.61
CA PHE A 30 -25.61 -11.84 3.38
C PHE A 30 -25.84 -13.34 3.65
N ASN A 31 -25.00 -13.96 4.48
CA ASN A 31 -25.12 -15.37 4.82
C ASN A 31 -26.37 -15.70 5.64
N LYS A 32 -26.87 -14.75 6.47
CA LYS A 32 -28.16 -14.85 7.15
C LYS A 32 -29.31 -14.82 6.14
N ALA A 33 -29.35 -13.81 5.27
CA ALA A 33 -30.37 -13.70 4.22
C ALA A 33 -30.40 -14.91 3.27
N LEU A 34 -29.24 -15.50 2.99
CA LEU A 34 -29.13 -16.76 2.24
C LEU A 34 -29.63 -17.98 3.01
N ALA A 35 -29.53 -18.00 4.33
CA ALA A 35 -30.06 -19.08 5.15
C ALA A 35 -31.59 -19.05 5.14
N ASP A 36 -32.18 -17.86 5.22
CA ASP A 36 -33.63 -17.64 5.30
C ASP A 36 -34.35 -17.81 3.93
N ASN A 37 -33.60 -17.84 2.82
CA ASN A 37 -34.17 -18.02 1.48
C ASN A 37 -34.33 -19.50 1.10
N ASP A 38 -35.53 -20.06 1.19
CA ASP A 38 -35.79 -21.47 0.82
C ASP A 38 -35.90 -21.72 -0.69
N SER A 39 -36.11 -20.67 -1.49
CA SER A 39 -36.22 -20.75 -2.95
C SER A 39 -34.89 -21.08 -3.65
N LEU A 40 -33.76 -20.87 -2.98
CA LEU A 40 -32.45 -21.00 -3.58
C LEU A 40 -31.92 -22.43 -3.49
N ALA A 41 -31.59 -23.02 -4.65
CA ALA A 41 -31.01 -24.35 -4.74
C ALA A 41 -29.74 -24.51 -3.87
N SER A 42 -29.59 -25.68 -3.26
CA SER A 42 -28.50 -25.99 -2.32
C SER A 42 -27.09 -25.76 -2.89
N PRO A 43 -26.77 -26.14 -4.15
CA PRO A 43 -25.45 -25.87 -4.73
C PRO A 43 -25.11 -24.37 -4.81
N THR A 44 -26.07 -23.54 -5.22
CA THR A 44 -25.91 -22.09 -5.32
C THR A 44 -25.62 -21.48 -3.96
N ARG A 45 -26.36 -21.90 -2.93
CA ARG A 45 -26.15 -21.43 -1.55
C ARG A 45 -24.79 -21.83 -1.01
N ARG A 46 -24.34 -23.06 -1.31
CA ARG A 46 -23.01 -23.55 -0.91
C ARG A 46 -21.89 -22.76 -1.59
N TYR A 47 -22.05 -22.47 -2.88
CA TYR A 47 -21.09 -21.65 -3.61
C TYR A 47 -21.01 -20.24 -3.05
N ALA A 48 -22.14 -19.58 -2.82
CA ALA A 48 -22.19 -18.24 -2.24
C ALA A 48 -21.50 -18.17 -0.86
N LYS A 49 -21.78 -19.15 0.03
CA LYS A 49 -21.09 -19.28 1.33
C LYS A 49 -19.58 -19.50 1.18
N ARG A 50 -19.14 -20.24 0.16
CA ARG A 50 -17.72 -20.44 -0.13
C ARG A 50 -17.06 -19.14 -0.59
N MET A 51 -17.77 -18.34 -1.40
CA MET A 51 -17.27 -17.05 -1.88
C MET A 51 -17.10 -16.05 -0.73
N THR A 52 -18.05 -15.93 0.20
CA THR A 52 -17.85 -15.03 1.35
C THR A 52 -16.62 -15.40 2.18
N ARG A 53 -16.41 -16.69 2.44
CA ARG A 53 -15.23 -17.18 3.18
C ARG A 53 -13.93 -16.92 2.42
N LEU A 54 -13.94 -17.12 1.11
CA LEU A 54 -12.78 -16.87 0.26
C LEU A 54 -12.38 -15.39 0.34
N VAL A 55 -13.34 -14.48 0.18
CA VAL A 55 -13.06 -13.03 0.22
C VAL A 55 -12.54 -12.60 1.59
N GLU A 56 -13.09 -13.14 2.69
CA GLU A 56 -12.55 -12.89 4.04
C GLU A 56 -11.10 -13.37 4.19
N SER A 57 -10.80 -14.59 3.72
CA SER A 57 -9.44 -15.13 3.78
C SER A 57 -8.44 -14.31 2.98
N GLN A 58 -8.82 -13.89 1.77
CA GLN A 58 -7.98 -13.05 0.92
C GLN A 58 -7.76 -11.67 1.53
N ASN A 59 -8.79 -11.07 2.14
CA ASN A 59 -8.63 -9.78 2.80
C ASN A 59 -7.67 -9.87 4.01
N ALA A 60 -7.76 -10.95 4.79
CA ALA A 60 -6.82 -11.22 5.88
C ALA A 60 -5.38 -11.41 5.37
N GLU A 61 -5.21 -12.16 4.28
CA GLU A 61 -3.90 -12.36 3.63
C GLU A 61 -3.31 -11.04 3.12
N ILE A 62 -4.12 -10.20 2.47
CA ILE A 62 -3.71 -8.86 2.02
C ILE A 62 -3.27 -8.00 3.20
N ALA A 63 -3.99 -8.04 4.32
CA ALA A 63 -3.61 -7.28 5.52
C ALA A 63 -2.25 -7.74 6.08
N LEU A 64 -2.01 -9.06 6.13
CA LEU A 64 -0.72 -9.62 6.56
C LEU A 64 0.42 -9.22 5.62
N LEU A 65 0.21 -9.33 4.30
CA LEU A 65 1.21 -8.95 3.30
C LEU A 65 1.55 -7.46 3.35
N ARG A 66 0.55 -6.59 3.54
CA ARG A 66 0.78 -5.14 3.71
C ARG A 66 1.63 -4.85 4.94
N LYS A 67 1.37 -5.55 6.06
CA LYS A 67 2.19 -5.42 7.27
C LYS A 67 3.63 -5.88 7.02
N GLN A 68 3.82 -7.07 6.44
CA GLN A 68 5.15 -7.58 6.11
C GLN A 68 5.93 -6.64 5.18
N LEU A 69 5.24 -6.05 4.21
CA LEU A 69 5.83 -5.06 3.30
C LEU A 69 6.25 -3.79 4.05
N ALA A 70 5.42 -3.27 4.95
CA ALA A 70 5.75 -2.12 5.78
C ALA A 70 6.98 -2.40 6.67
N ASP A 71 6.99 -3.55 7.36
CA ASP A 71 8.10 -3.97 8.23
C ASP A 71 9.41 -4.12 7.42
N ALA A 72 9.33 -4.71 6.22
CA ALA A 72 10.50 -4.85 5.35
C ALA A 72 11.02 -3.50 4.84
N GLN A 73 10.13 -2.58 4.49
CA GLN A 73 10.49 -1.23 4.08
C GLN A 73 11.18 -0.46 5.21
N GLU A 74 10.66 -0.54 6.44
CA GLU A 74 11.26 0.09 7.62
C GLU A 74 12.70 -0.39 7.85
N VAL A 75 12.93 -1.71 7.76
CA VAL A 75 14.28 -2.30 7.88
C VAL A 75 15.20 -1.78 6.78
N ILE A 76 14.73 -1.72 5.53
CA ILE A 76 15.52 -1.22 4.40
C ILE A 76 15.86 0.26 4.59
N GLU A 77 14.91 1.10 4.98
CA GLU A 77 15.14 2.52 5.23
C GLU A 77 16.13 2.74 6.38
N THR A 78 15.98 1.99 7.47
CA THR A 78 16.89 2.03 8.61
C THR A 78 18.32 1.64 8.19
N ARG A 79 18.48 0.61 7.34
CA ARG A 79 19.78 0.20 6.80
C ARG A 79 20.37 1.20 5.81
N LYS A 80 19.53 1.86 4.99
CA LYS A 80 19.96 2.90 4.05
C LYS A 80 20.50 4.13 4.78
N LYS A 81 19.95 4.46 5.95
CA LYS A 81 20.48 5.53 6.81
C LYS A 81 21.79 5.09 7.46
N ARG A 82 22.93 5.47 6.87
CA ARG A 82 24.22 5.35 7.56
C ARG A 82 24.24 6.28 8.76
N THR A 83 24.43 5.72 9.95
CA THR A 83 24.48 6.47 11.22
C THR A 83 25.90 6.72 11.72
N LYS A 84 26.90 6.03 11.18
CA LYS A 84 28.30 6.12 11.59
C LYS A 84 29.26 6.10 10.39
N GLY A 85 30.49 6.56 10.62
CA GLY A 85 31.60 6.51 9.66
C GLY A 85 31.83 7.80 8.88
N LYS A 86 32.82 7.76 7.98
CA LYS A 86 33.32 8.95 7.24
C LYS A 86 32.21 9.66 6.46
N ARG A 87 31.33 8.93 5.78
CA ARG A 87 30.23 9.55 4.99
C ARG A 87 29.23 10.35 5.82
N VAL A 88 28.99 9.95 7.08
CA VAL A 88 28.09 10.68 7.99
C VAL A 88 28.77 11.94 8.52
N LYS A 89 30.07 11.87 8.84
CA LYS A 89 30.86 13.05 9.24
C LYS A 89 31.01 14.09 8.13
N LEU A 90 31.13 13.63 6.88
CA LEU A 90 31.30 14.50 5.72
C LEU A 90 29.96 14.98 5.12
N GLN A 91 28.82 14.49 5.59
CA GLN A 91 27.51 14.90 5.09
C GLN A 91 27.26 16.37 5.47
N GLY A 92 27.00 17.23 4.48
CA GLY A 92 26.80 18.66 4.69
C GLY A 92 28.09 19.48 4.90
N GLN A 93 29.26 18.84 4.83
CA GLN A 93 30.55 19.55 4.82
C GLN A 93 31.05 19.68 3.38
N PHE A 94 31.57 20.86 3.03
CA PHE A 94 32.30 21.04 1.79
C PHE A 94 33.70 20.42 1.96
N VAL A 95 33.96 19.38 1.19
CA VAL A 95 35.24 18.66 1.22
C VAL A 95 35.94 18.95 -0.10
N PHE A 96 37.04 19.69 -0.01
CA PHE A 96 37.93 19.94 -1.15
C PHE A 96 39.20 19.14 -0.99
N SER A 97 39.73 18.64 -2.12
CA SER A 97 41.08 18.09 -2.14
C SER A 97 42.11 19.21 -2.08
N SER A 98 43.32 18.91 -1.61
CA SER A 98 44.41 19.89 -1.60
C SER A 98 44.71 20.45 -3.00
N GLU A 99 44.54 19.63 -4.04
CA GLU A 99 44.72 20.04 -5.44
C GLU A 99 43.63 21.03 -5.88
N GLU A 100 42.36 20.79 -5.50
CA GLU A 100 41.25 21.70 -5.78
C GLU A 100 41.45 23.06 -5.09
N VAL A 101 41.92 23.06 -3.83
CA VAL A 101 42.23 24.29 -3.09
C VAL A 101 43.37 25.05 -3.78
N LEU A 102 44.46 24.36 -4.13
CA LEU A 102 45.61 24.97 -4.82
C LEU A 102 45.26 25.53 -6.20
N LYS A 103 44.29 24.92 -6.89
CA LYS A 103 43.80 25.41 -8.17
C LYS A 103 42.94 26.67 -8.00
N MET A 104 42.04 26.68 -7.03
CA MET A 104 41.22 27.87 -6.71
C MET A 104 42.09 29.06 -6.31
N VAL A 105 43.16 28.84 -5.54
CA VAL A 105 44.10 29.91 -5.15
C VAL A 105 44.82 30.48 -6.39
N ARG A 106 45.35 29.62 -7.27
CA ARG A 106 46.02 30.08 -8.51
C ARG A 106 45.08 30.87 -9.42
N GLU A 107 43.84 30.41 -9.60
CA GLU A 107 42.86 31.12 -10.43
C GLU A 107 42.44 32.48 -9.82
N ALA A 108 42.50 32.63 -8.49
CA ALA A 108 42.24 33.91 -7.82
C ALA A 108 43.43 34.87 -7.97
N GLU A 109 44.66 34.35 -7.84
CA GLU A 109 45.89 35.12 -8.06
C GLU A 109 46.01 35.64 -9.50
N GLU A 110 45.64 34.84 -10.51
CA GLU A 110 45.68 35.25 -11.93
C GLU A 110 44.62 36.31 -12.30
N LYS A 111 43.57 36.46 -11.49
CA LYS A 111 42.49 37.44 -11.69
C LYS A 111 42.71 38.75 -10.93
N THR A 112 43.76 38.83 -10.12
CA THR A 112 44.13 40.03 -9.34
C THR A 112 45.21 40.80 -10.09
#